data_AF-A0A377W7M3-F1
#
_entry.id   AF-A0A377W7M3-F1
#
_cell.length_a   1.000
_cell.length_b   1.000
_cell.length_c   1.000
_cell.angle_alpha   90.00
_cell.angle_beta   90.00
_cell.angle_gamma   90.00
#
_symmetry.space_group_name_H-M   'P 1'
#
loop_
_entity.id
_entity.type
_entity.pdbx_description
1 polymer ?
#
loop_
_entity_poly.entity_id
_entity_poly.type
_entity_poly.pdbx_seq_one_letter_code
_entity_poly.pdbx_strand_id
1 'polypeptide(L)'
;MIDSMKDLHWDIRPSPQFGTVEVRVMDTPLTLAQAIHIAGFIQTLACWLLTERPFKHQPDDYLLYPFNRYQACRYGLDGTLTDVRSGEQRSIRQEILQLADRLAPSPIS
;
A
#
# COMPACT_ATOMS: atom_id res chain seq x y z
N MET A 1 19.11 -18.48 10.37
CA MET A 1 17.97 -19.00 11.16
C MET A 1 17.10 -17.78 11.46
N ILE A 2 15.78 -17.87 11.24
CA ILE A 2 14.86 -16.77 11.60
C ILE A 2 14.40 -17.09 13.01
N ASP A 3 14.92 -16.36 14.00
CA ASP A 3 14.70 -16.67 15.42
C ASP A 3 13.56 -15.81 16.02
N SER A 4 13.18 -14.73 15.33
CA SER A 4 12.05 -13.86 15.70
C SER A 4 11.35 -13.26 14.48
N MET A 5 10.07 -12.85 14.62
CA MET A 5 9.41 -12.02 13.59
C MET A 5 10.20 -10.73 13.27
N LYS A 6 11.08 -10.30 14.17
CA LYS A 6 11.96 -9.15 13.97
C LYS A 6 12.94 -9.32 12.80
N ASP A 7 13.28 -10.56 12.45
CA ASP A 7 14.28 -10.91 11.42
C ASP A 7 13.67 -11.04 10.01
N LEU A 8 12.37 -10.79 9.87
CA LEU A 8 11.67 -10.82 8.59
C LEU A 8 11.79 -9.47 7.89
N HIS A 9 12.57 -9.42 6.81
CA HIS A 9 12.72 -8.28 5.90
C HIS A 9 11.53 -8.15 4.93
N TRP A 10 10.31 -8.25 5.47
CA TRP A 10 9.10 -8.10 4.68
C TRP A 10 8.73 -6.63 4.54
N ASP A 11 8.21 -6.29 3.35
CA ASP A 11 7.72 -4.96 3.01
C ASP A 11 6.59 -4.50 3.96
N ILE A 12 5.73 -5.43 4.39
CA ILE A 12 4.69 -5.22 5.40
C ILE A 12 4.74 -6.37 6.40
N ARG A 13 4.68 -6.07 7.71
CA ARG A 13 4.85 -7.08 8.76
C ARG A 13 3.84 -6.95 9.91
N PRO A 14 3.19 -8.04 10.34
CA PRO A 14 2.42 -8.05 11.58
C PRO A 14 3.34 -8.02 12.81
N SER A 15 2.94 -7.28 13.84
CA SER A 15 3.68 -7.12 15.09
C SER A 15 2.78 -7.50 16.27
N PRO A 16 2.72 -8.79 16.66
CA PRO A 16 1.82 -9.24 17.73
C PRO A 16 2.08 -8.57 19.08
N GLN A 17 3.34 -8.21 19.35
CA GLN A 17 3.74 -7.53 20.57
C GLN A 17 3.02 -6.18 20.76
N PHE A 18 2.79 -5.45 19.65
CA PHE A 18 2.16 -4.14 19.68
C PHE A 18 0.72 -4.17 19.15
N GLY A 19 0.26 -5.31 18.62
CA GLY A 19 -1.05 -5.42 17.98
C GLY A 19 -1.15 -4.59 16.69
N THR A 20 -0.06 -4.40 15.96
CA THR A 20 0.01 -3.52 14.78
C THR A 20 0.37 -4.27 13.49
N VAL A 21 0.11 -3.61 12.36
CA VAL A 21 0.68 -3.95 11.06
C VAL A 21 1.63 -2.82 10.66
N GLU A 22 2.88 -3.16 10.41
CA GLU A 22 3.96 -2.21 10.12
C GLU A 22 4.23 -2.16 8.61
N VAL A 23 4.01 -1.01 7.96
CA VAL A 23 4.35 -0.77 6.55
C VAL A 23 5.76 -0.17 6.47
N ARG A 24 6.68 -0.84 5.77
CA ARG A 24 8.13 -0.61 5.90
C ARG A 24 8.85 -0.38 4.55
N VAL A 25 8.11 0.03 3.52
CA VAL A 25 8.63 0.16 2.15
C VAL A 25 9.09 1.57 1.76
N MET A 26 8.81 2.57 2.59
CA MET A 26 8.97 3.97 2.22
C MET A 26 10.33 4.50 2.68
N ASP A 27 10.94 5.32 1.84
CA ASP A 27 12.09 6.14 2.24
C ASP A 27 11.67 7.19 3.27
N THR A 28 12.65 7.72 4.00
CA THR A 28 12.42 8.83 4.93
C THR A 28 12.15 10.12 4.14
N PRO A 29 10.98 10.76 4.28
CA PRO A 29 10.66 11.98 3.55
C PRO A 29 11.54 13.16 3.97
N LEU A 30 11.66 14.16 3.09
CA LEU A 30 12.49 15.36 3.34
C LEU A 30 11.85 16.33 4.34
N THR A 31 10.55 16.19 4.60
CA THR A 31 9.81 17.07 5.53
C THR A 31 8.88 16.26 6.44
N LEU A 32 8.66 16.78 7.65
CA LEU A 32 7.70 16.21 8.59
C LEU A 32 6.28 16.19 8.02
N ALA A 33 5.88 17.23 7.29
CA ALA A 33 4.56 17.30 6.68
C ALA A 33 4.31 16.15 5.71
N GLN A 34 5.30 15.80 4.87
CA GLN A 34 5.20 14.64 3.98
C GLN A 34 5.07 13.32 4.76
N ALA A 35 5.85 13.15 5.83
CA ALA A 35 5.75 11.96 6.68
C ALA A 35 4.36 11.84 7.32
N ILE A 36 3.78 12.95 7.79
CA ILE A 36 2.42 13.00 8.34
C ILE A 36 1.38 12.65 7.26
N HIS A 37 1.48 13.20 6.05
CA HIS A 37 0.55 12.90 4.97
C HIS A 37 0.59 11.42 4.58
N ILE A 38 1.79 10.83 4.50
CA ILE A 38 1.97 9.41 4.23
C ILE A 38 1.34 8.55 5.34
N ALA A 39 1.59 8.88 6.60
CA ALA A 39 1.01 8.16 7.74
C ALA A 39 -0.53 8.26 7.74
N GLY A 40 -1.08 9.45 7.49
CA GLY A 40 -2.52 9.67 7.38
C GLY A 40 -3.14 8.87 6.23
N PHE A 41 -2.50 8.83 5.06
CA PHE A 41 -2.97 8.03 3.93
C PHE A 41 -3.02 6.54 4.27
N ILE A 42 -1.97 5.98 4.89
CA ILE A 42 -1.94 4.57 5.33
C ILE A 42 -3.02 4.29 6.37
N GLN A 43 -3.24 5.20 7.32
CA GLN A 43 -4.27 5.06 8.35
C GLN A 43 -5.68 5.04 7.74
N THR A 44 -5.97 5.97 6.82
CA THR A 44 -7.27 6.03 6.13
C THR A 44 -7.49 4.79 5.28
N LEU A 45 -6.47 4.34 4.54
CA LEU A 45 -6.52 3.11 3.75
C LEU A 45 -6.79 1.89 4.64
N ALA A 46 -6.10 1.77 5.78
CA ALA A 46 -6.31 0.68 6.72
C ALA A 46 -7.73 0.69 7.30
N CYS A 47 -8.27 1.86 7.65
CA CYS A 47 -9.64 2.01 8.11
C CYS A 47 -10.63 1.52 7.05
N TRP A 48 -10.51 1.99 5.80
CA TRP A 48 -11.38 1.57 4.70
C TRP A 48 -11.29 0.06 4.42
N LEU A 49 -10.10 -0.51 4.37
CA LEU A 49 -9.90 -1.95 4.15
C LEU A 49 -10.59 -2.81 5.22
N LEU A 50 -10.52 -2.39 6.49
CA LEU A 50 -11.08 -3.14 7.62
C LEU A 50 -12.59 -2.99 7.74
N THR A 51 -13.12 -1.80 7.42
CA THR A 51 -14.56 -1.49 7.49
C THR A 51 -15.31 -2.05 6.29
N GLU A 52 -14.88 -1.72 5.07
CA GLU A 52 -15.61 -2.06 3.84
C GLU A 52 -15.29 -3.47 3.34
N ARG A 53 -14.13 -4.03 3.70
CA ARG A 53 -13.63 -5.33 3.22
C ARG A 53 -13.85 -5.53 1.71
N PRO A 54 -13.37 -4.61 0.87
CA PRO A 54 -13.73 -4.55 -0.56
C PRO A 54 -13.10 -5.67 -1.40
N PHE A 55 -12.15 -6.41 -0.83
CA PHE A 55 -11.38 -7.44 -1.54
C PHE A 55 -11.57 -8.81 -0.92
N LYS A 56 -11.64 -9.82 -1.78
CA LYS A 56 -11.45 -11.22 -1.41
C LYS A 56 -10.04 -11.64 -1.82
N HIS A 57 -9.16 -11.75 -0.82
CA HIS A 57 -7.75 -12.08 -1.02
C HIS A 57 -7.56 -13.48 -1.58
N GLN A 58 -6.67 -13.61 -2.57
CA GLN A 58 -6.24 -14.85 -3.17
C GLN A 58 -4.71 -14.86 -3.32
N PRO A 59 -4.04 -16.03 -3.29
CA PRO A 59 -2.59 -16.10 -3.46
C PRO A 59 -2.09 -15.41 -4.74
N ASP A 60 -2.85 -15.54 -5.83
CA ASP A 60 -2.52 -14.99 -7.14
C ASP A 60 -2.52 -13.45 -7.17
N ASP A 61 -3.11 -12.78 -6.16
CA ASP A 61 -3.10 -11.32 -6.07
C ASP A 61 -1.66 -10.76 -5.99
N TYR A 62 -0.68 -11.59 -5.60
CA TYR A 62 0.73 -11.21 -5.47
C TYR A 62 1.59 -11.53 -6.71
N LEU A 63 1.04 -12.15 -7.76
CA LEU A 63 1.83 -12.64 -8.91
C LEU A 63 2.65 -11.54 -9.59
N LEU A 64 2.09 -10.33 -9.73
CA LEU A 64 2.75 -9.18 -10.34
C LEU A 64 3.39 -8.22 -9.32
N TYR A 65 3.40 -8.57 -8.03
CA TYR A 65 3.92 -7.70 -6.98
C TYR A 65 5.38 -7.26 -7.24
N PRO A 66 6.34 -8.15 -7.58
CA PRO A 66 7.72 -7.73 -7.81
C PRO A 66 7.87 -6.79 -9.01
N PHE A 67 7.08 -6.99 -10.07
CA PHE A 67 7.10 -6.13 -11.26
C PHE A 67 6.54 -4.74 -10.94
N ASN A 68 5.36 -4.67 -10.32
CA ASN A 68 4.72 -3.43 -9.93
C ASN A 68 5.58 -2.64 -8.92
N ARG A 69 6.20 -3.35 -7.96
CA ARG A 69 7.16 -2.76 -7.02
C ARG A 69 8.38 -2.18 -7.75
N TYR A 70 8.94 -2.90 -8.72
CA TYR A 70 10.04 -2.40 -9.54
C TYR A 70 9.65 -1.12 -10.29
N GLN A 71 8.45 -1.08 -10.88
CA GLN A 71 7.94 0.10 -11.58
C GLN A 71 7.87 1.33 -10.66
N ALA A 72 7.34 1.16 -9.45
CA ALA A 72 7.30 2.22 -8.44
C ALA A 72 8.71 2.68 -8.03
N CYS A 73 9.63 1.75 -7.76
CA CYS A 73 10.99 2.09 -7.36
C CYS A 73 11.79 2.78 -8.47
N ARG A 74 11.61 2.37 -9.73
CA ARG A 74 12.41 2.84 -10.86
C ARG A 74 11.90 4.13 -11.49
N TYR A 75 10.58 4.32 -11.52
CA TYR A 75 9.91 5.40 -12.25
C TYR A 75 8.98 6.23 -11.36
N GLY A 76 8.87 5.92 -10.07
CA GLY A 76 8.02 6.65 -9.13
C GLY A 76 6.55 6.59 -9.55
N LEU A 77 5.88 7.74 -9.50
CA LEU A 77 4.47 7.87 -9.84
C LEU A 77 4.15 7.65 -11.33
N ASP A 78 5.15 7.77 -12.20
CA ASP A 78 4.98 7.58 -13.65
C ASP A 78 5.21 6.12 -14.06
N GLY A 79 5.56 5.24 -13.11
CA GLY A 79 5.63 3.80 -13.33
C GLY A 79 4.27 3.18 -13.62
N THR A 80 4.28 2.05 -14.33
CA THR A 80 3.05 1.32 -14.67
C THR A 80 2.67 0.36 -13.55
N LEU A 81 1.40 0.42 -13.13
CA LEU A 81 0.76 -0.61 -12.31
C LEU A 81 -0.08 -1.50 -13.21
N THR A 82 0.19 -2.81 -13.18
CA THR A 82 -0.60 -3.82 -13.91
C THR A 82 -1.51 -4.55 -12.94
N ASP A 83 -2.82 -4.56 -13.22
CA ASP A 83 -3.79 -5.39 -12.49
C ASP A 83 -3.59 -6.86 -12.87
N VAL A 84 -3.48 -7.71 -11.85
CA VAL A 84 -3.12 -9.12 -12.02
C VAL A 84 -4.24 -9.98 -12.64
N ARG A 85 -5.49 -9.54 -12.55
CA ARG A 85 -6.65 -10.31 -13.01
C ARG A 85 -7.06 -9.93 -14.43
N SER A 86 -7.15 -8.63 -14.69
CA SER A 86 -7.58 -8.05 -15.97
C SER A 86 -6.42 -7.79 -16.93
N GLY A 87 -5.20 -7.65 -16.43
CA GLY A 87 -4.05 -7.19 -17.21
C GLY A 87 -4.10 -5.71 -17.57
N GLU A 88 -5.07 -4.96 -17.05
CA GLU A 88 -5.18 -3.52 -17.28
C GLU A 88 -3.94 -2.80 -16.71
N GLN A 89 -3.42 -1.83 -17.47
CA GLN A 89 -2.25 -1.05 -17.10
C GLN A 89 -2.60 0.42 -16.96
N ARG A 90 -2.18 1.02 -15.86
CA ARG A 90 -2.32 2.46 -15.58
C ARG A 90 -1.07 3.00 -14.92
N SER A 91 -0.89 4.31 -14.96
CA SER A 91 0.18 4.92 -14.15
C SER A 91 -0.15 4.79 -12.66
N ILE A 92 0.88 4.60 -11.84
CA ILE A 92 0.74 4.55 -10.36
C ILE A 92 0.07 5.85 -9.86
N ARG A 93 0.38 7.00 -10.46
CA ARG A 93 -0.28 8.28 -10.19
C ARG A 93 -1.80 8.19 -10.33
N GLN A 94 -2.29 7.72 -11.47
CA GLN A 94 -3.72 7.60 -11.72
C GLN A 94 -4.38 6.69 -10.69
N GLU A 95 -3.72 5.60 -10.33
CA GLU A 95 -4.29 4.64 -9.39
C GLU A 95 -4.30 5.15 -7.95
N ILE A 96 -3.29 5.90 -7.53
CA ILE A 96 -3.29 6.60 -6.24
C ILE A 96 -4.41 7.65 -6.20
N LEU A 97 -4.65 8.40 -7.28
CA LEU A 97 -5.73 9.39 -7.33
C LEU A 97 -7.11 8.74 -7.24
N GLN A 98 -7.35 7.66 -7.99
CA GLN A 98 -8.61 6.91 -7.89
C GLN A 98 -8.82 6.31 -6.51
N LEU A 99 -7.75 5.80 -5.88
CA LEU A 99 -7.82 5.31 -4.52
C LEU A 99 -8.11 6.46 -3.54
N ALA A 100 -7.48 7.63 -3.71
CA ALA A 100 -7.76 8.80 -2.89
C ALA A 100 -9.21 9.26 -3.01
N ASP A 101 -9.80 9.23 -4.21
CA ASP A 101 -11.22 9.54 -4.43
C ASP A 101 -12.15 8.57 -3.70
N ARG A 102 -11.79 7.28 -3.63
CA ARG A 102 -12.55 6.27 -2.86
C ARG A 102 -12.41 6.43 -1.35
N LEU A 103 -11.25 6.88 -0.90
CA LEU A 103 -10.95 7.12 0.51
C LEU A 103 -11.47 8.48 1.00
N ALA A 104 -11.85 9.37 0.07
CA ALA A 104 -12.44 10.65 0.42
C ALA A 104 -13.71 10.40 1.26
N PRO A 105 -13.91 11.13 2.35
CA PRO A 105 -15.14 11.02 3.13
C PRO A 105 -16.33 11.28 2.19
N SER A 106 -17.36 10.43 2.27
CA SER A 106 -18.61 10.71 1.59
C SER A 106 -19.03 12.13 1.98
N PRO A 107 -19.39 13.01 1.03
CA PRO A 107 -20.04 14.26 1.37
C PRO A 107 -21.24 13.87 2.23
N ILE A 108 -21.24 14.41 3.45
CA ILE A 108 -22.19 14.11 4.51
C ILE A 108 -23.61 14.26 3.95
N SER A 109 -24.44 13.20 4.08
CA SER A 109 -25.89 13.30 4.00
C SER A 109 -26.48 13.56 5.38
#